data_AF-A0A2G4RLL4-F1
#
_entry.id   AF-A0A2G4RLL4-F1
#
_cell.length_a   1.000
_cell.length_b   1.000
_cell.length_c   1.000
_cell.angle_alpha   90.00
_cell.angle_beta   90.00
_cell.angle_gamma   90.00
#
_symmetry.space_group_name_H-M   'P 1'
#
loop_
_entity.id
_entity.type
_entity.pdbx_description
1 polymer ?
#
loop_
_entity_poly.entity_id
_entity_poly.type
_entity_poly.pdbx_seq_one_letter_code
_entity_poly.pdbx_strand_id
1 'polypeptide(L)'
;MEQIDVSNPVQVEKVERYCTLANVYYSLEKKVNSKNILTEIKNGSQKYIKTNPAVSEMAKINAQMINLSKDMGLSAPPPGVKALAEAGYKESDLI
;
A
#
# COMPACT_ATOMS: atom_id res chain seq x y z
N MET A 1 -2.89 21.41 4.47
CA MET A 1 -1.62 20.75 4.86
C MET A 1 -1.45 20.82 6.37
N GLU A 2 -2.44 20.32 7.14
CA GLU A 2 -2.45 20.46 8.62
C GLU A 2 -2.26 19.13 9.36
N GLN A 3 -2.06 18.00 8.66
CA GLN A 3 -1.97 16.69 9.31
C GLN A 3 -0.56 16.27 9.72
N ILE A 4 0.48 16.98 9.31
CA ILE A 4 1.88 16.61 9.57
C ILE A 4 2.61 17.75 10.29
N ASP A 5 3.19 17.44 11.44
CA ASP A 5 4.07 18.34 12.17
C ASP A 5 5.49 18.29 11.57
N VAL A 6 5.82 19.31 10.80
CA VAL A 6 7.12 19.45 10.12
C VAL A 6 8.28 19.76 11.08
N SER A 7 8.00 20.13 12.33
CA SER A 7 9.03 20.32 13.36
C SER A 7 9.42 19.01 14.04
N ASN A 8 8.58 17.97 13.89
CA ASN A 8 8.85 16.64 14.42
C ASN A 8 9.68 15.83 13.41
N PRO A 9 10.97 15.54 13.71
CA PRO A 9 11.85 14.85 12.77
C PRO A 9 11.36 13.43 12.42
N VAL A 10 10.62 12.78 13.33
CA VAL A 10 10.06 11.45 13.08
C VAL A 10 8.93 11.51 12.05
N GLN A 11 8.08 12.54 12.11
CA GLN A 11 7.00 12.68 11.13
C GLN A 11 7.54 13.05 9.75
N VAL A 12 8.53 13.95 9.70
CA VAL A 12 9.22 14.31 8.44
C VAL A 12 9.86 13.08 7.81
N GLU A 13 10.60 12.28 8.57
CA GLU A 13 11.24 11.07 8.06
C GLU A 13 10.23 10.05 7.50
N LYS A 14 9.07 9.89 8.16
CA LYS A 14 8.00 9.00 7.65
C LYS A 14 7.46 9.46 6.29
N VAL A 15 7.28 10.77 6.08
CA VAL A 15 6.87 11.34 4.79
C VAL A 15 7.93 11.06 3.73
N GLU A 16 9.19 11.38 4.01
CA GLU A 16 10.31 11.20 3.08
C GLU A 16 10.50 9.73 2.68
N ARG A 17 10.37 8.83 3.67
CA ARG A 17 10.39 7.39 3.45
C ARG A 17 9.23 6.94 2.56
N TYR A 18 8.02 7.44 2.79
CA TYR A 18 6.87 7.15 1.93
C TYR A 18 7.13 7.59 0.48
N CYS A 19 7.64 8.81 0.27
CA CYS A 19 8.00 9.30 -1.06
C CYS A 19 9.07 8.42 -1.73
N THR A 20 10.06 7.97 -0.97
CA THR A 20 11.10 7.06 -1.46
C THR A 20 10.51 5.72 -1.90
N LEU A 21 9.63 5.12 -1.09
CA LEU A 21 8.96 3.87 -1.43
C LEU A 21 8.07 4.02 -2.68
N ALA A 22 7.34 5.13 -2.80
CA ALA A 22 6.54 5.42 -3.99
C ALA A 22 7.40 5.52 -5.25
N ASN A 23 8.55 6.19 -5.17
CA ASN A 23 9.49 6.29 -6.30
C ASN A 23 10.02 4.92 -6.73
N VAL A 24 10.36 4.04 -5.78
CA VAL A 24 10.79 2.67 -6.07
C VAL A 24 9.64 1.87 -6.69
N TYR A 25 8.43 1.96 -6.14
CA TYR A 25 7.24 1.30 -6.67
C TYR A 25 7.02 1.67 -8.15
N TYR A 26 6.95 2.96 -8.47
CA TYR A 26 6.74 3.42 -9.85
C TYR A 26 7.91 3.06 -10.78
N SER A 27 9.13 2.97 -10.26
CA SER A 27 10.28 2.51 -11.04
C SER A 27 10.19 1.02 -11.40
N LEU A 28 9.64 0.20 -10.50
CA LEU A 28 9.36 -1.22 -10.76
C LEU A 28 8.16 -1.37 -11.70
N GLU A 29 7.10 -0.62 -11.47
CA GLU A 29 5.89 -0.63 -12.31
C GLU A 29 6.23 -0.28 -13.76
N LYS A 30 7.05 0.76 -14.02
CA LYS A 30 7.51 1.09 -15.38
C LYS A 30 8.27 -0.05 -16.07
N LYS A 31 8.95 -0.91 -15.30
CA LYS A 31 9.68 -2.07 -15.83
C LYS A 31 8.76 -3.29 -16.02
N VAL A 32 7.64 -3.35 -15.32
CA VAL A 32 6.63 -4.42 -15.43
C VAL A 32 5.51 -3.96 -16.38
N ASN A 33 5.46 -4.54 -17.57
CA ASN A 33 4.41 -4.30 -18.55
C ASN A 33 3.62 -5.58 -18.84
N SER A 34 2.51 -5.45 -19.56
CA SER A 34 1.62 -6.58 -19.89
C SER A 34 2.32 -7.77 -20.55
N LYS A 35 3.48 -7.58 -21.19
CA LYS A 35 4.25 -8.63 -21.87
C LYS A 35 5.21 -9.38 -20.95
N ASN A 36 5.55 -8.84 -19.79
CA ASN A 36 6.55 -9.42 -18.88
C ASN A 36 6.05 -9.61 -17.45
N ILE A 37 4.74 -9.45 -17.19
CA ILE A 37 4.12 -9.83 -15.91
C ILE A 37 4.31 -11.34 -15.66
N LEU A 38 4.22 -12.13 -16.72
CA LEU A 38 4.48 -13.55 -16.73
C LEU A 38 5.66 -13.83 -17.65
N THR A 39 6.65 -14.56 -17.16
CA THR A 39 7.84 -14.97 -17.92
C THR A 39 7.77 -16.45 -18.21
N GLU A 40 7.83 -16.81 -19.50
CA GLU A 40 7.99 -18.20 -19.93
C GLU A 40 9.48 -18.58 -19.85
N ILE A 41 9.79 -19.63 -19.07
CA ILE A 41 11.13 -20.21 -18.94
C ILE A 41 11.14 -21.55 -19.68
N LYS A 42 12.09 -21.72 -20.60
CA LYS A 42 12.29 -22.97 -21.35
C LYS A 42 13.59 -23.62 -20.91
N ASN A 43 13.52 -24.86 -20.45
CA ASN A 43 14.69 -25.68 -20.08
C ASN A 43 14.63 -27.01 -20.85
N GLY A 44 15.37 -27.11 -21.94
CA GLY A 44 15.26 -28.21 -22.89
C GLY A 44 13.82 -28.34 -23.40
N SER A 45 13.19 -29.49 -23.15
CA SER A 45 11.81 -29.79 -23.53
C SER A 45 10.77 -29.24 -22.54
N GLN A 46 11.18 -28.80 -21.34
CA GLN A 46 10.26 -28.35 -20.29
C GLN A 46 9.99 -26.85 -20.43
N LYS A 47 8.73 -26.46 -20.23
CA LYS A 47 8.27 -25.06 -20.26
C LYS A 47 7.52 -24.73 -18.98
N TYR A 48 7.87 -23.61 -18.36
CA TYR A 48 7.25 -23.12 -17.13
C TYR A 48 6.88 -21.64 -17.28
N ILE A 49 5.76 -21.24 -16.68
CA ILE A 49 5.40 -19.83 -16.57
C ILE A 49 5.64 -19.41 -15.12
N LYS A 50 6.39 -18.33 -14.92
CA LYS A 50 6.60 -17.73 -13.60
C LYS A 50 6.22 -16.26 -13.60
N THR A 51 5.69 -15.79 -12.48
CA THR A 51 5.44 -14.36 -12.27
C THR A 51 6.77 -13.59 -12.21
N ASN A 52 6.79 -12.39 -12.76
CA ASN A 52 7.91 -11.48 -12.65
C ASN A 52 8.22 -11.18 -11.17
N PRO A 53 9.48 -11.35 -10.70
CA PRO A 53 9.84 -11.07 -9.31
C PRO A 53 9.47 -9.65 -8.85
N ALA A 54 9.50 -8.66 -9.75
CA ALA A 54 9.12 -7.28 -9.45
C ALA A 54 7.66 -7.15 -9.00
N VAL A 55 6.76 -8.05 -9.42
CA VAL A 55 5.36 -8.06 -8.97
C VAL A 55 5.26 -8.35 -7.48
N SER A 56 6.00 -9.34 -6.98
CA SER A 56 6.03 -9.63 -5.55
C SER A 56 6.67 -8.51 -4.73
N GLU A 57 7.68 -7.83 -5.26
CA GLU A 57 8.29 -6.68 -4.58
C GLU A 57 7.36 -5.47 -4.55
N MET A 58 6.65 -5.17 -5.63
CA MET A 58 5.62 -4.12 -5.66
C MET A 58 4.53 -4.36 -4.61
N ALA A 59 4.09 -5.61 -4.42
CA ALA A 59 3.11 -5.94 -3.38
C ALA A 59 3.64 -5.67 -1.97
N LYS A 60 4.92 -5.99 -1.69
CA LYS A 60 5.56 -5.70 -0.41
C LYS A 60 5.71 -4.21 -0.15
N ILE A 61 6.16 -3.45 -1.16
CA ILE A 61 6.30 -1.99 -1.08
C ILE A 61 4.94 -1.34 -0.80
N ASN A 62 3.89 -1.77 -1.50
CA ASN A 62 2.54 -1.27 -1.27
C ASN A 62 2.05 -1.53 0.16
N ALA A 63 2.29 -2.72 0.71
CA ALA A 63 1.97 -3.02 2.09
C ALA A 63 2.72 -2.12 3.09
N GLN A 64 4.01 -1.84 2.85
CA GLN A 64 4.80 -0.91 3.66
C GLN A 64 4.26 0.52 3.58
N MET A 65 3.89 0.99 2.38
CA MET A 65 3.28 2.30 2.18
C MET A 65 1.94 2.42 2.92
N ILE A 66 1.07 1.41 2.86
CA ILE A 66 -0.19 1.38 3.60
C ILE A 66 0.04 1.47 5.11
N ASN A 67 1.03 0.74 5.63
CA ASN A 67 1.36 0.80 7.05
C ASN A 67 1.89 2.18 7.46
N LEU A 68 2.77 2.79 6.65
CA LEU A 68 3.22 4.16 6.88
C LEU A 68 2.07 5.16 6.83
N SER A 69 1.13 5.02 5.90
CA SER A 69 -0.06 5.88 5.85
C SER A 69 -0.94 5.75 7.09
N LYS A 70 -1.09 4.53 7.63
CA LYS A 70 -1.80 4.30 8.91
C LYS A 70 -1.07 4.95 10.08
N ASP A 71 0.25 4.77 10.15
CA ASP A 71 1.12 5.36 11.17
C ASP A 71 1.08 6.90 11.20
N MET A 72 0.77 7.52 10.05
CA MET A 72 0.64 8.97 9.89
C MET A 72 -0.80 9.47 10.09
N GLY A 73 -1.76 8.57 10.40
CA GLY A 73 -3.18 8.93 10.50
C GLY A 73 -3.81 9.31 9.16
N LEU A 74 -3.12 9.07 8.05
CA LEU A 74 -3.58 9.35 6.68
C LEU A 74 -4.49 8.26 6.13
N SER A 75 -4.69 7.15 6.84
CA SER A 75 -5.64 6.14 6.41
C SER A 75 -7.04 6.73 6.46
N ALA A 76 -7.67 6.90 5.28
CA ALA A 76 -9.11 7.08 5.25
C ALA A 76 -9.73 5.93 6.07
N PRO A 77 -10.66 6.21 7.00
CA PRO A 77 -11.41 5.15 7.64
C PRO A 77 -11.94 4.23 6.53
N PRO A 78 -11.85 2.89 6.68
CA PRO A 78 -12.47 1.97 5.73
C PRO A 78 -13.90 2.46 5.44
N PRO A 79 -14.35 2.46 4.17
CA PRO A 79 -15.73 2.81 3.85
C PRO A 79 -16.68 2.06 4.80
N GLY A 80 -17.42 2.79 5.64
CA GLY A 80 -18.29 2.21 6.68
C GLY A 80 -17.86 2.42 8.14
N VAL A 81 -16.63 2.84 8.44
CA VAL A 81 -16.22 3.09 9.84
C VAL A 81 -16.82 4.37 10.42
N LYS A 82 -17.13 5.38 9.58
CA LYS A 82 -17.97 6.52 10.02
C LYS A 82 -19.38 6.07 10.42
N ALA A 83 -19.95 5.12 9.68
CA ALA A 83 -21.27 4.57 10.01
C ALA A 83 -21.27 3.77 11.32
N LEU A 84 -20.17 3.07 11.66
CA LEU A 84 -20.01 2.38 12.95
C LEU A 84 -19.78 3.33 14.14
N ALA A 85 -19.04 4.44 13.92
CA ALA A 85 -18.83 5.45 14.96
C ALA A 85 -20.10 6.28 15.24
N GLU A 86 -20.97 6.45 14.24
CA GLU A 86 -22.26 7.15 14.37
C GLU A 86 -23.42 6.22 14.79
N ALA A 87 -23.29 4.91 14.58
CA ALA A 87 -24.22 3.89 15.05
C ALA A 87 -23.94 3.47 16.50
N GLY A 88 -23.70 4.46 17.38
CA GLY A 88 -23.75 4.21 18.81
C GLY A 88 -25.13 3.67 19.21
N TYR A 89 -25.14 2.67 20.09
CA TYR A 89 -26.36 2.06 20.60
C TYR A 89 -27.28 3.13 21.20
N LYS A 90 -28.52 3.25 20.70
CA LYS A 90 -29.49 4.16 21.31
C LYS A 90 -30.18 3.41 22.42
N GLU A 91 -30.34 4.03 23.58
CA GLU A 91 -31.03 3.42 24.73
C GLU A 91 -32.47 2.98 24.38
N SER A 92 -33.08 3.62 23.37
CA SER A 92 -34.35 3.21 22.76
C SER A 92 -34.33 1.86 22.03
N ASP A 93 -33.15 1.33 21.71
CA ASP A 93 -33.01 0.03 21.05
C ASP A 93 -33.13 -1.13 22.07
N LEU A 94 -33.16 -0.83 23.39
CA LEU A 94 -33.29 -1.82 24.47
C LEU A 94 -34.74 -2.10 24.87
N ILE A 95 -35.74 -1.39 24.31
CA ILE A 95 -37.16 -1.48 24.74
C ILE A 95 -38.10 -1.34 23.55
#